data_AF-A0A3B0Z6F1-F1
#
_entry.id   AF-A0A3B0Z6F1-F1
#
_cell.length_a   1.000
_cell.length_b   1.000
_cell.length_c   1.000
_cell.angle_alpha   90.00
_cell.angle_beta   90.00
_cell.angle_gamma   90.00
#
_symmetry.space_group_name_H-M   'P 1'
#
loop_
_entity.id
_entity.type
_entity.pdbx_description
1 polymer ?
#
loop_
_entity_poly.entity_id
_entity_poly.type
_entity_poly.pdbx_seq_one_letter_code
_entity_poly.pdbx_strand_id
1 'polypeptide(L)'
;MSDVKKDLTLLIPGFMRPECVLASEQPTLSLLLSRADSKRCSAGHVDALVFELFSIPTADGELPAAPLTYALDCGDPGGGYLLRADPVYCQADRGRVVLLGREPGLTQDEADSMVADLNRLFVEDGWAFMAPQADRWYLKMADAEQIKTTPLATVMGQNIHDFLPRSAKSVELHRAMSEIEMLLHSNLANQQRLSNQQLPVNNVWIWGGGRLPAKPKTAWAQVWSGDSLVLAAAKHADLPRCDCPTSAQQWLQQAITPGHHLITLAAPDEVYQFDQLWFAPLAAALKSGQLD
;
A
#
# COMPACT_ATOMS: atom_id res chain seq x y z
N MET A 1 8.45 -32.06 24.68
CA MET A 1 8.22 -30.64 24.34
C MET A 1 7.33 -30.68 23.12
N SER A 2 6.05 -30.30 23.24
CA SER A 2 5.15 -30.31 22.09
C SER A 2 5.70 -29.33 21.07
N ASP A 3 6.00 -29.80 19.86
CA ASP A 3 6.46 -28.94 18.77
C ASP A 3 5.41 -27.85 18.58
N VAL A 4 5.87 -26.62 18.74
CA VAL A 4 5.04 -25.43 18.72
C VAL A 4 4.82 -25.09 17.25
N LYS A 5 3.64 -25.39 16.74
CA LYS A 5 3.36 -25.29 15.30
C LYS A 5 3.09 -23.86 14.86
N LYS A 6 3.52 -23.55 13.63
CA LYS A 6 3.39 -22.24 12.99
C LYS A 6 2.47 -22.38 11.79
N ASP A 7 1.49 -21.49 11.71
CA ASP A 7 0.65 -21.32 10.54
C ASP A 7 1.16 -20.11 9.75
N LEU A 8 1.34 -20.26 8.44
CA LEU A 8 1.83 -19.17 7.59
C LEU A 8 0.77 -18.71 6.59
N THR A 9 0.43 -17.42 6.63
CA THR A 9 -0.24 -16.71 5.55
C THR A 9 0.78 -15.92 4.74
N LEU A 10 0.86 -16.23 3.44
CA LEU A 10 1.72 -15.53 2.50
C LEU A 10 0.87 -14.65 1.57
N LEU A 11 1.06 -13.33 1.64
CA LEU A 11 0.40 -12.36 0.76
C LEU A 11 1.41 -11.87 -0.28
N ILE A 12 1.15 -12.13 -1.56
CA ILE A 12 2.03 -11.75 -2.67
C ILE A 12 1.22 -10.92 -3.69
N PRO A 13 1.12 -9.59 -3.51
CA PRO A 13 0.35 -8.75 -4.41
C PRO A 13 0.89 -8.80 -5.84
N GLY A 14 0.01 -8.98 -6.83
CA GLY A 14 0.40 -9.01 -8.24
C GLY A 14 1.06 -10.32 -8.73
N PHE A 15 1.11 -11.36 -7.90
CA PHE A 15 1.76 -12.62 -8.26
C PHE A 15 1.12 -13.37 -9.44
N MET A 16 -0.22 -13.30 -9.57
CA MET A 16 -0.99 -14.00 -10.62
C MET A 16 -1.31 -13.09 -11.81
N ARG A 17 -0.35 -12.30 -12.32
CA ARG A 17 -0.56 -11.48 -13.52
C ARG A 17 -0.61 -12.35 -14.78
N PRO A 18 -1.38 -12.00 -15.82
CA PRO A 18 -1.47 -12.78 -17.07
C PRO A 18 -0.10 -13.01 -17.75
N GLU A 19 0.84 -12.08 -17.55
CA GLU A 19 2.21 -12.11 -18.07
C GLU A 19 3.11 -13.11 -17.30
N CYS A 20 2.74 -13.47 -16.07
CA CYS A 20 3.39 -14.51 -15.28
C CYS A 20 2.87 -15.88 -15.75
N VAL A 21 3.52 -16.47 -16.74
CA VAL A 21 3.18 -17.83 -17.22
C VAL A 21 3.64 -18.85 -16.17
N LEU A 22 2.74 -19.21 -15.25
CA LEU A 22 3.05 -19.95 -14.02
C LEU A 22 3.36 -21.45 -14.20
N ALA A 23 3.18 -22.03 -15.38
CA ALA A 23 3.07 -23.50 -15.48
C ALA A 23 4.41 -24.26 -15.64
N SER A 24 5.46 -23.67 -16.23
CA SER A 24 6.70 -24.41 -16.51
C SER A 24 7.87 -24.12 -15.56
N GLU A 25 7.84 -23.01 -14.81
CA GLU A 25 9.01 -22.54 -14.03
C GLU A 25 8.83 -22.62 -12.50
N GLN A 26 7.69 -23.13 -12.01
CA GLN A 26 7.40 -23.23 -10.56
C GLN A 26 6.80 -24.59 -10.17
N PRO A 27 7.63 -25.66 -10.16
CA PRO A 27 7.17 -27.02 -9.88
C PRO A 27 6.67 -27.18 -8.43
N THR A 28 7.29 -26.51 -7.45
CA THR A 28 6.86 -26.63 -6.06
C THR A 28 5.55 -25.91 -5.84
N LEU A 29 5.39 -24.70 -6.38
CA LEU A 29 4.10 -24.01 -6.30
C LEU A 29 3.00 -24.86 -6.92
N SER A 30 3.23 -25.44 -8.10
CA SER A 30 2.25 -26.31 -8.78
C SER A 30 1.86 -27.50 -7.89
N LEU A 31 2.84 -28.12 -7.21
CA LEU A 31 2.58 -29.19 -6.25
C LEU A 31 1.75 -28.72 -5.05
N LEU A 32 2.09 -27.58 -4.44
CA LEU A 32 1.34 -27.01 -3.31
C LEU A 32 -0.11 -26.70 -3.73
N LEU A 33 -0.29 -26.02 -4.87
CA LEU A 33 -1.62 -25.65 -5.38
C LEU A 33 -2.45 -26.87 -5.77
N SER A 34 -1.85 -27.95 -6.29
CA SER A 34 -2.56 -29.19 -6.62
C SER A 34 -3.17 -29.90 -5.40
N ARG A 35 -2.76 -29.53 -4.18
CA ARG A 35 -3.27 -30.07 -2.91
C ARG A 35 -4.03 -29.03 -2.10
N ALA A 36 -4.12 -27.80 -2.60
CA ALA A 36 -4.72 -26.69 -1.87
C ALA A 36 -6.21 -26.56 -2.19
N ASP A 37 -6.97 -26.11 -1.20
CA ASP A 37 -8.30 -25.56 -1.45
C ASP A 37 -8.20 -24.17 -2.07
N SER A 38 -9.04 -23.90 -3.05
CA SER A 38 -9.12 -22.59 -3.70
C SER A 38 -10.35 -21.83 -3.24
N LYS A 39 -10.14 -20.58 -2.83
CA LYS A 39 -11.22 -19.65 -2.49
C LYS A 39 -10.92 -18.29 -3.11
N ARG A 40 -11.93 -17.69 -3.74
CA ARG A 40 -11.84 -16.28 -4.13
C ARG A 40 -11.95 -15.39 -2.89
N CYS A 41 -10.99 -14.50 -2.73
CA CYS A 41 -11.06 -13.46 -1.72
C CYS A 41 -12.14 -12.44 -2.11
N SER A 42 -12.90 -11.95 -1.12
CA SER A 42 -13.89 -10.88 -1.29
C SER A 42 -13.24 -9.52 -1.49
N ALA A 43 -12.04 -9.31 -0.94
CA ALA A 43 -11.30 -8.08 -1.08
C ALA A 43 -10.97 -7.83 -2.56
N GLY A 44 -11.51 -6.74 -3.12
CA GLY A 44 -11.30 -6.38 -4.53
C GLY A 44 -9.89 -5.91 -4.86
N HIS A 45 -9.07 -5.57 -3.84
CA HIS A 45 -7.69 -5.12 -3.99
C HIS A 45 -6.89 -5.35 -2.69
N VAL A 46 -5.56 -5.21 -2.78
CA VAL A 46 -4.63 -5.52 -1.67
C VAL A 46 -4.90 -4.70 -0.41
N ASP A 47 -5.19 -3.41 -0.52
CA ASP A 47 -5.40 -2.58 0.67
C ASP A 47 -6.62 -3.08 1.45
N ALA A 48 -7.75 -3.33 0.79
CA ALA A 48 -8.96 -3.89 1.42
C ALA A 48 -8.67 -5.23 2.11
N LEU A 49 -7.82 -6.07 1.51
CA LEU A 49 -7.41 -7.34 2.11
C LEU A 49 -6.63 -7.12 3.42
N VAL A 50 -5.79 -6.10 3.52
CA VAL A 50 -5.12 -5.77 4.79
C VAL A 50 -6.14 -5.44 5.88
N PHE A 51 -7.18 -4.65 5.57
CA PHE A 51 -8.24 -4.35 6.54
C PHE A 51 -9.00 -5.62 6.97
N GLU A 52 -9.31 -6.53 6.02
CA GLU A 52 -9.93 -7.82 6.32
C GLU A 52 -9.03 -8.71 7.20
N LEU A 53 -7.74 -8.89 6.84
CA LEU A 53 -6.78 -9.73 7.56
C LEU A 53 -6.54 -9.27 9.00
N PHE A 54 -6.62 -7.97 9.26
CA PHE A 54 -6.47 -7.41 10.60
C PHE A 54 -7.81 -7.17 11.31
N SER A 55 -8.95 -7.47 10.69
CA SER A 55 -10.28 -7.18 11.24
C SER A 55 -10.44 -5.72 11.67
N ILE A 56 -9.89 -4.80 10.87
CA ILE A 56 -9.99 -3.37 11.10
C ILE A 56 -11.33 -2.87 10.54
N PRO A 57 -12.16 -2.17 11.35
CA PRO A 57 -13.44 -1.70 10.88
C PRO A 57 -13.29 -0.64 9.78
N THR A 58 -14.09 -0.78 8.74
CA THR A 58 -14.23 0.19 7.64
C THR A 58 -15.63 0.81 7.71
N ALA A 59 -15.78 2.03 7.18
CA ALA A 59 -17.06 2.75 7.19
C ALA A 59 -17.42 3.18 5.77
N ASP A 60 -18.64 2.85 5.33
CA ASP A 60 -19.16 3.22 4.01
C ASP A 60 -18.22 2.90 2.83
N GLY A 61 -17.51 1.78 2.90
CA GLY A 61 -16.55 1.33 1.89
C GLY A 61 -15.22 2.09 1.86
N GLU A 62 -15.03 3.10 2.72
CA GLU A 62 -13.76 3.80 2.85
C GLU A 62 -12.80 3.01 3.74
N LEU A 63 -11.53 2.99 3.30
CA LEU A 63 -10.44 2.35 4.01
C LEU A 63 -9.65 3.44 4.73
N PRO A 64 -9.63 3.51 6.07
CA PRO A 64 -8.91 4.55 6.82
C PRO A 64 -7.38 4.33 6.81
N ALA A 65 -6.80 4.25 5.61
CA ALA A 65 -5.37 4.04 5.37
C ALA A 65 -4.54 5.27 5.78
N ALA A 66 -5.08 6.47 5.59
CA ALA A 66 -4.42 7.72 5.98
C ALA A 66 -4.12 7.79 7.48
N PRO A 67 -5.10 7.70 8.40
CA PRO A 67 -4.81 7.79 9.83
C PRO A 67 -3.96 6.61 10.35
N LEU A 68 -4.10 5.40 9.80
CA LEU A 68 -3.26 4.26 10.18
C LEU A 68 -1.80 4.49 9.81
N THR A 69 -1.53 4.84 8.56
CA THR A 69 -0.15 5.07 8.12
C THR A 69 0.43 6.35 8.72
N TYR A 70 -0.39 7.37 8.99
CA TYR A 70 0.05 8.54 9.76
C TYR A 70 0.50 8.15 11.16
N ALA A 71 -0.25 7.26 11.83
CA ALA A 71 0.12 6.74 13.14
C ALA A 71 1.44 5.96 13.12
N LEU A 72 1.77 5.29 12.02
CA LEU A 72 3.08 4.67 11.81
C LEU A 72 4.19 5.72 11.79
N ASP A 73 4.01 6.81 11.05
CA ASP A 73 5.06 7.79 10.71
C ASP A 73 5.24 8.90 11.75
N CYS A 74 4.12 9.45 12.23
CA CYS A 74 4.08 10.65 13.05
C CYS A 74 3.55 10.39 14.46
N GLY A 75 2.95 9.22 14.71
CA GLY A 75 2.21 8.95 15.95
C GLY A 75 0.75 9.39 15.87
N ASP A 76 0.09 9.53 17.02
CA ASP A 76 -1.37 9.72 17.09
C ASP A 76 -1.87 10.90 16.20
N PRO A 77 -2.79 10.65 15.25
CA PRO A 77 -3.38 11.70 14.41
C PRO A 77 -4.30 12.69 15.16
N GLY A 78 -4.55 12.49 16.46
CA GLY A 78 -5.30 13.42 17.30
C GLY A 78 -6.80 13.45 17.01
N GLY A 79 -7.35 12.33 16.54
CA GLY A 79 -8.80 12.16 16.24
C GLY A 79 -9.32 12.89 15.00
N GLY A 80 -8.47 13.66 14.31
CA GLY A 80 -8.85 14.35 13.07
C GLY A 80 -9.10 13.39 11.90
N TYR A 81 -9.92 13.82 10.93
CA TYR A 81 -10.07 13.12 9.66
C TYR A 81 -8.86 13.42 8.77
N LEU A 82 -8.25 12.38 8.21
CA LEU A 82 -7.07 12.45 7.35
C LEU A 82 -7.35 11.77 6.02
N LEU A 83 -6.73 12.30 4.96
CA LEU A 83 -6.65 11.69 3.64
C LEU A 83 -5.20 11.39 3.30
N ARG A 84 -4.96 10.37 2.47
CA ARG A 84 -3.72 10.20 1.72
C ARG A 84 -3.72 11.19 0.56
N ALA A 85 -2.54 11.64 0.20
CA ALA A 85 -2.29 12.53 -0.92
C ALA A 85 -1.06 12.03 -1.67
N ASP A 86 -1.11 10.80 -2.18
CA ASP A 86 0.09 10.14 -2.68
C ASP A 86 0.66 10.84 -3.92
N PRO A 87 1.95 11.17 -3.95
CA PRO A 87 2.59 11.69 -5.15
C PRO A 87 2.63 10.59 -6.21
N VAL A 88 2.07 10.86 -7.39
CA VAL A 88 1.97 9.88 -8.46
C VAL A 88 2.39 10.45 -9.81
N TYR A 89 2.73 9.55 -10.72
CA TYR A 89 2.89 9.85 -12.13
C TYR A 89 1.71 9.32 -12.94
N CYS A 90 1.12 10.22 -13.73
CA CYS A 90 0.07 9.94 -14.69
C CYS A 90 0.59 10.18 -16.11
N GLN A 91 0.37 9.23 -17.02
CA GLN A 91 0.74 9.34 -18.42
C GLN A 91 -0.48 9.70 -19.27
N ALA A 92 -0.37 10.75 -20.09
CA ALA A 92 -1.35 11.04 -21.11
C ALA A 92 -1.18 10.08 -22.30
N ASP A 93 -2.25 9.38 -22.68
CA ASP A 93 -2.29 8.49 -23.85
C ASP A 93 -3.63 8.62 -24.58
N ARG A 94 -3.61 9.13 -25.82
CA ARG A 94 -4.75 9.17 -26.77
C ARG A 94 -6.09 9.63 -26.15
N GLY A 95 -6.06 10.70 -25.35
CA GLY A 95 -7.25 11.27 -24.70
C GLY A 95 -7.62 10.62 -23.36
N ARG A 96 -6.78 9.73 -22.83
CA ARG A 96 -6.85 9.19 -21.47
C ARG A 96 -5.69 9.70 -20.64
N VAL A 97 -5.87 9.72 -19.33
CA VAL A 97 -4.80 9.98 -18.37
C VAL A 97 -4.67 8.75 -17.49
N VAL A 98 -3.62 7.97 -17.71
CA VAL A 98 -3.42 6.67 -17.08
C VAL A 98 -2.50 6.81 -15.86
N LEU A 99 -2.94 6.36 -14.69
CA LEU A 99 -2.10 6.36 -13.49
C LEU A 99 -1.10 5.20 -13.56
N LEU A 100 0.19 5.49 -13.53
CA LEU A 100 1.24 4.46 -13.58
C LEU A 100 1.81 4.11 -12.20
N GLY A 101 1.53 4.92 -11.19
CA GLY A 101 1.87 4.64 -9.80
C GLY A 101 2.63 5.76 -9.11
N ARG A 102 3.16 5.42 -7.94
CA ARG A 102 4.12 6.28 -7.24
C ARG A 102 5.45 6.25 -7.98
N GLU A 103 6.14 7.37 -7.98
CA GLU A 103 7.47 7.46 -8.57
C GLU A 103 8.52 6.84 -7.63
N PRO A 104 9.31 5.85 -8.11
CA PRO A 104 10.38 5.28 -7.31
C PRO A 104 11.62 6.20 -7.30
N GLY A 105 11.91 6.78 -6.13
CA GLY A 105 13.13 7.57 -5.94
C GLY A 105 12.89 9.07 -5.75
N LEU A 106 11.65 9.49 -5.49
CA LEU A 106 11.36 10.79 -4.89
C LEU A 106 12.07 10.92 -3.53
N THR A 107 12.90 11.95 -3.39
CA THR A 107 13.64 12.25 -2.16
C THR A 107 12.81 13.10 -1.21
N GLN A 108 13.22 13.13 0.07
CA GLN A 108 12.52 13.93 1.07
C GLN A 108 12.59 15.43 0.77
N ASP A 109 13.73 15.94 0.31
CA ASP A 109 13.89 17.36 -0.05
C ASP A 109 12.99 17.77 -1.23
N GLU A 110 12.84 16.89 -2.22
CA GLU A 110 11.91 17.11 -3.34
C GLU A 110 10.46 17.13 -2.86
N ALA A 111 10.08 16.17 -2.00
CA ALA A 111 8.73 16.11 -1.42
C ALA A 111 8.41 17.34 -0.55
N ASP A 112 9.34 17.77 0.29
CA ASP A 112 9.20 18.94 1.15
C ASP A 112 9.04 20.22 0.31
N SER A 113 9.81 20.35 -0.78
CA SER A 113 9.67 21.44 -1.75
C SER A 113 8.28 21.48 -2.38
N MET A 114 7.78 20.35 -2.87
CA MET A 114 6.45 20.25 -3.47
C MET A 114 5.33 20.52 -2.45
N VAL A 115 5.43 19.96 -1.25
CA VAL A 115 4.45 20.19 -0.16
C VAL A 115 4.46 21.65 0.30
N ALA A 116 5.61 22.31 0.34
CA ALA A 116 5.70 23.73 0.65
C ALA A 116 4.97 24.59 -0.41
N ASP A 117 5.12 24.27 -1.69
CA ASP A 117 4.41 24.95 -2.77
C ASP A 117 2.89 24.73 -2.67
N LEU A 118 2.46 23.49 -2.43
CA LEU A 118 1.05 23.12 -2.27
C LEU A 118 0.40 23.84 -1.08
N ASN A 119 1.09 23.87 0.06
CA ASN A 119 0.59 24.57 1.24
C ASN A 119 0.52 26.09 1.04
N ARG A 120 1.40 26.69 0.22
CA ARG A 120 1.27 28.12 -0.13
C ARG A 120 0.06 28.37 -1.02
N LEU A 121 -0.26 27.45 -1.94
CA LEU A 121 -1.39 27.59 -2.85
C LEU A 121 -2.74 27.46 -2.12
N PHE A 122 -2.88 26.46 -1.23
CA PHE A 122 -4.17 26.11 -0.62
C PHE A 122 -4.35 26.58 0.84
N VAL A 123 -3.51 27.50 1.33
CA VAL A 123 -3.61 28.00 2.72
C VAL A 123 -4.96 28.69 2.97
N GLU A 124 -5.48 29.44 1.99
CA GLU A 124 -6.76 30.15 2.12
C GLU A 124 -7.96 29.19 2.08
N ASP A 125 -7.82 28.04 1.41
CA ASP A 125 -8.81 26.95 1.39
C ASP A 125 -8.77 26.08 2.66
N GLY A 126 -7.78 26.30 3.53
CA GLY A 126 -7.58 25.54 4.76
C GLY A 126 -7.07 24.12 4.55
N TRP A 127 -6.41 23.85 3.42
CA TRP A 127 -5.77 22.56 3.18
C TRP A 127 -4.37 22.55 3.80
N ALA A 128 -3.99 21.42 4.38
CA ALA A 128 -2.67 21.20 4.92
C ALA A 128 -2.12 19.86 4.44
N PHE A 129 -1.13 19.93 3.56
CA PHE A 129 -0.35 18.81 3.06
C PHE A 129 0.82 18.53 3.99
N MET A 130 1.12 17.25 4.23
CA MET A 130 2.23 16.79 5.08
C MET A 130 2.92 15.61 4.40
N ALA A 131 4.25 15.62 4.30
CA ALA A 131 5.04 14.53 3.74
C ALA A 131 6.10 14.04 4.74
N PRO A 132 5.74 13.33 5.82
CA PRO A 132 6.74 12.77 6.73
C PRO A 132 7.61 11.69 6.08
N GLN A 133 7.20 11.18 4.92
CA GLN A 133 7.93 10.28 4.05
C GLN A 133 7.76 10.77 2.61
N ALA A 134 8.84 10.68 1.82
CA ALA A 134 8.86 11.23 0.46
C ALA A 134 7.73 10.69 -0.43
N ASP A 135 7.40 9.40 -0.33
CA ASP A 135 6.39 8.73 -1.17
C ASP A 135 4.99 8.63 -0.53
N ARG A 136 4.81 9.19 0.68
CA ARG A 136 3.61 9.02 1.48
C ARG A 136 3.22 10.35 2.13
N TRP A 137 2.29 11.03 1.47
CA TRP A 137 1.78 12.31 1.95
C TRP A 137 0.36 12.19 2.49
N TYR A 138 -0.01 13.18 3.29
CA TYR A 138 -1.28 13.30 3.97
C TYR A 138 -1.90 14.66 3.68
N LEU A 139 -3.22 14.70 3.70
CA LEU A 139 -4.01 15.91 3.53
C LEU A 139 -5.01 16.03 4.68
N LYS A 140 -4.99 17.18 5.35
CA LYS A 140 -6.08 17.68 6.20
C LYS A 140 -6.81 18.77 5.43
N MET A 141 -8.15 18.70 5.40
CA MET A 141 -8.98 19.74 4.80
C MET A 141 -10.37 19.74 5.42
N ALA A 142 -11.11 20.84 5.24
CA ALA A 142 -12.51 20.92 5.62
C ALA A 142 -13.37 19.95 4.78
N ASP A 143 -14.49 19.48 5.34
CA ASP A 143 -15.45 18.57 4.68
C ASP A 143 -14.86 17.25 4.15
N ALA A 144 -13.64 16.85 4.57
CA ALA A 144 -12.94 15.66 4.06
C ALA A 144 -13.73 14.35 4.23
N GLU A 145 -14.57 14.26 5.26
CA GLU A 145 -15.44 13.10 5.53
C GLU A 145 -16.56 12.91 4.52
N GLN A 146 -16.86 13.92 3.71
CA GLN A 146 -17.87 13.88 2.65
C GLN A 146 -17.29 13.44 1.30
N ILE A 147 -15.98 13.21 1.23
CA ILE A 147 -15.28 12.81 0.01
C ILE A 147 -15.23 11.29 -0.07
N LYS A 148 -15.81 10.73 -1.13
CA LYS A 148 -15.66 9.33 -1.50
C LYS A 148 -14.46 9.15 -2.41
N THR A 149 -13.58 8.23 -2.05
CA THR A 149 -12.29 8.07 -2.71
C THR A 149 -12.13 6.67 -3.30
N THR A 150 -11.17 6.53 -4.21
CA THR A 150 -10.79 5.23 -4.76
C THR A 150 -9.36 4.91 -4.31
N PRO A 151 -9.11 3.73 -3.71
CA PRO A 151 -7.76 3.32 -3.35
C PRO A 151 -6.80 3.30 -4.54
N LEU A 152 -5.56 3.72 -4.31
CA LEU A 152 -4.54 3.83 -5.37
C LEU A 152 -4.37 2.51 -6.13
N ALA A 153 -4.33 1.39 -5.41
CA ALA A 153 -4.18 0.06 -5.98
C ALA A 153 -5.27 -0.34 -6.99
N THR A 154 -6.47 0.25 -6.90
CA THR A 154 -7.58 0.01 -7.82
C THR A 154 -7.44 0.80 -9.13
N VAL A 155 -6.74 1.93 -9.11
CA VAL A 155 -6.63 2.88 -10.24
C VAL A 155 -5.35 2.69 -11.05
N MET A 156 -4.39 1.93 -10.53
CA MET A 156 -3.16 1.55 -11.25
C MET A 156 -3.46 1.00 -12.65
N GLY A 157 -2.88 1.61 -13.67
CA GLY A 157 -3.06 1.24 -15.08
C GLY A 157 -4.42 1.64 -15.69
N GLN A 158 -5.27 2.34 -14.93
CA GLN A 158 -6.59 2.78 -15.36
C GLN A 158 -6.62 4.27 -15.71
N ASN A 159 -7.67 4.69 -16.41
CA ASN A 159 -7.92 6.11 -16.69
C ASN A 159 -8.42 6.81 -15.42
N ILE A 160 -7.72 7.84 -14.95
CA ILE A 160 -8.02 8.47 -13.64
C ILE A 160 -9.40 9.11 -13.58
N HIS A 161 -9.92 9.60 -14.71
CA HIS A 161 -11.20 10.33 -14.77
C HIS A 161 -12.39 9.48 -14.30
N ASP A 162 -12.30 8.16 -14.43
CA ASP A 162 -13.36 7.24 -13.99
C ASP A 162 -13.39 7.07 -12.45
N PHE A 163 -12.29 7.42 -11.78
CA PHE A 163 -12.01 7.13 -10.37
C PHE A 163 -11.73 8.36 -9.50
N LEU A 164 -11.84 9.57 -10.07
CA LEU A 164 -11.61 10.80 -9.33
C LEU A 164 -12.47 10.87 -8.05
N PRO A 165 -11.96 11.47 -6.97
CA PRO A 165 -12.72 11.67 -5.74
C PRO A 165 -14.06 12.34 -5.99
N ARG A 166 -15.10 11.89 -5.29
CA ARG A 166 -16.49 12.36 -5.46
C ARG A 166 -17.02 12.94 -4.16
N SER A 167 -17.61 14.12 -4.24
CA SER A 167 -18.30 14.78 -3.14
C SER A 167 -19.44 15.67 -3.66
N ALA A 168 -20.23 16.27 -2.76
CA ALA A 168 -21.18 17.31 -3.15
C ALA A 168 -20.53 18.51 -3.87
N LYS A 169 -19.23 18.73 -3.65
CA LYS A 169 -18.39 19.79 -4.24
C LYS A 169 -17.37 19.22 -5.25
N SER A 170 -17.72 18.17 -5.98
CA SER A 170 -16.78 17.49 -6.91
C SER A 170 -16.12 18.44 -7.92
N VAL A 171 -16.85 19.46 -8.42
CA VAL A 171 -16.32 20.43 -9.37
C VAL A 171 -15.17 21.25 -8.78
N GLU A 172 -15.32 21.72 -7.54
CA GLU A 172 -14.28 22.47 -6.81
C GLU A 172 -13.08 21.57 -6.51
N LEU A 173 -13.33 20.32 -6.10
CA LEU A 173 -12.28 19.35 -5.82
C LEU A 173 -11.48 18.99 -7.08
N HIS A 174 -12.15 18.76 -8.21
CA HIS A 174 -11.48 18.46 -9.48
C HIS A 174 -10.71 19.66 -10.02
N ARG A 175 -11.23 20.87 -9.83
CA ARG A 175 -10.49 22.10 -10.14
C ARG A 175 -9.23 22.22 -9.29
N ALA A 176 -9.31 21.99 -7.97
CA ALA A 176 -8.15 21.99 -7.09
C ALA A 176 -7.11 20.94 -7.54
N MET A 177 -7.54 19.75 -7.96
CA MET A 177 -6.64 18.73 -8.52
C MET A 177 -5.95 19.21 -9.81
N SER A 178 -6.64 19.91 -10.70
CA SER A 178 -6.00 20.52 -11.88
C SER A 178 -5.00 21.63 -11.52
N GLU A 179 -5.29 22.42 -10.49
CA GLU A 179 -4.37 23.45 -9.98
C GLU A 179 -3.11 22.80 -9.35
N ILE A 180 -3.26 21.65 -8.67
CA ILE A 180 -2.14 20.83 -8.19
C ILE A 180 -1.27 20.37 -9.36
N GLU A 181 -1.86 19.81 -10.43
CA GLU A 181 -1.11 19.35 -11.61
C GLU A 181 -0.30 20.50 -12.25
N MET A 182 -0.92 21.67 -12.41
CA MET A 182 -0.25 22.86 -12.94
C MET A 182 0.92 23.32 -12.06
N LEU A 183 0.71 23.36 -10.74
CA LEU A 183 1.74 23.75 -9.78
C LEU A 183 2.93 22.80 -9.84
N LEU A 184 2.66 21.49 -9.76
CA LEU A 184 3.69 20.44 -9.79
C LEU A 184 4.47 20.46 -11.09
N HIS A 185 3.83 20.72 -12.23
CA HIS A 185 4.54 20.85 -13.52
C HIS A 185 5.62 21.94 -13.48
N SER A 186 5.36 23.04 -12.77
CA SER A 186 6.27 24.19 -12.66
C SER A 186 7.26 24.09 -11.49
N ASN A 187 7.11 23.13 -10.58
CA ASN A 187 7.94 23.00 -9.40
C ASN A 187 9.42 22.67 -9.76
N LEU A 188 10.35 23.29 -9.03
CA LEU A 188 11.80 23.17 -9.29
C LEU A 188 12.33 21.73 -9.18
N ALA A 189 11.82 20.94 -8.22
CA ALA A 189 12.22 19.55 -8.09
C ALA A 189 11.84 18.75 -9.34
N ASN A 190 10.61 18.91 -9.84
CA ASN A 190 10.20 18.25 -11.09
C ASN A 190 11.02 18.71 -12.31
N GLN A 191 11.40 19.99 -12.40
CA GLN A 191 12.29 20.46 -13.46
C GLN A 191 13.66 19.75 -13.41
N GLN A 192 14.22 19.57 -12.22
CA GLN A 192 15.48 18.85 -12.02
C GLN A 192 15.35 17.36 -12.37
N ARG A 193 14.27 16.71 -11.91
CA ARG A 193 13.97 15.31 -12.25
C ARG A 193 13.91 15.09 -13.77
N LEU A 194 13.19 15.95 -14.48
CA LEU A 194 13.11 15.91 -15.93
C LEU A 194 14.48 16.11 -16.60
N SER A 195 15.31 17.03 -16.09
CA SER A 195 16.68 17.22 -16.59
C SER A 195 17.58 15.99 -16.39
N ASN A 196 17.28 15.18 -15.37
CA ASN A 196 17.97 13.93 -15.07
C ASN A 196 17.29 12.69 -15.69
N GLN A 197 16.32 12.87 -16.60
CA GLN A 197 15.55 11.79 -17.23
C GLN A 197 14.76 10.91 -16.23
N GLN A 198 14.43 11.46 -15.06
CA GLN A 198 13.57 10.82 -14.07
C GLN A 198 12.11 11.22 -14.31
N LEU A 199 11.18 10.34 -13.94
CA LEU A 199 9.76 10.65 -14.03
C LEU A 199 9.39 11.76 -13.03
N PRO A 200 8.56 12.74 -13.42
CA PRO A 200 8.08 13.77 -12.51
C PRO A 200 6.93 13.26 -11.64
N VAL A 201 6.71 13.91 -10.50
CA VAL A 201 5.43 13.82 -9.77
C VAL A 201 4.48 14.82 -10.39
N ASN A 202 3.58 14.39 -11.27
CA ASN A 202 2.69 15.31 -11.98
C ASN A 202 1.26 15.33 -11.46
N ASN A 203 0.95 14.52 -10.44
CA ASN A 203 -0.36 14.48 -9.81
C ASN A 203 -0.26 14.02 -8.34
N VAL A 204 -1.34 14.23 -7.59
CA VAL A 204 -1.51 13.79 -6.21
C VAL A 204 -2.80 12.98 -6.11
N TRP A 205 -2.67 11.69 -5.78
CA TRP A 205 -3.84 10.82 -5.62
C TRP A 205 -4.42 10.95 -4.22
N ILE A 206 -5.64 11.49 -4.12
CA ILE A 206 -6.33 11.69 -2.84
C ILE A 206 -7.19 10.48 -2.52
N TRP A 207 -6.89 9.78 -1.42
CA TRP A 207 -7.60 8.55 -1.05
C TRP A 207 -7.51 8.16 0.42
N GLY A 208 -8.14 7.05 0.80
CA GLY A 208 -7.88 6.36 2.07
C GLY A 208 -8.32 7.16 3.29
N GLY A 209 -9.40 7.92 3.13
CA GLY A 209 -9.91 8.86 4.12
C GLY A 209 -10.41 8.19 5.39
N GLY A 210 -10.15 8.81 6.54
CA GLY A 210 -10.78 8.36 7.77
C GLY A 210 -10.25 9.02 9.04
N ARG A 211 -10.91 8.68 10.14
CA ARG A 211 -10.38 8.83 11.50
C ARG A 211 -9.67 7.53 11.91
N LEU A 212 -8.75 7.61 12.88
CA LEU A 212 -8.08 6.40 13.37
C LEU A 212 -9.13 5.40 13.88
N PRO A 213 -9.20 4.18 13.31
CA PRO A 213 -10.22 3.21 13.69
C PRO A 213 -9.95 2.67 15.09
N ALA A 214 -10.98 2.06 15.70
CA ALA A 214 -10.79 1.32 16.94
C ALA A 214 -9.70 0.25 16.76
N LYS A 215 -8.93 0.01 17.82
CA LYS A 215 -7.87 -0.99 17.81
C LYS A 215 -8.44 -2.37 17.46
N PRO A 216 -7.91 -3.06 16.43
CA PRO A 216 -8.38 -4.38 16.07
C PRO A 216 -7.97 -5.43 17.11
N LYS A 217 -8.74 -6.52 17.15
CA LYS A 217 -8.29 -7.78 17.75
C LYS A 217 -7.80 -8.67 16.61
N THR A 218 -6.55 -9.10 16.69
CA THR A 218 -5.95 -9.96 15.67
C THR A 218 -5.46 -11.28 16.25
N ALA A 219 -5.46 -12.32 15.43
CA ALA A 219 -4.90 -13.63 15.75
C ALA A 219 -3.42 -13.76 15.33
N TRP A 220 -2.86 -12.76 14.65
CA TRP A 220 -1.45 -12.79 14.22
C TRP A 220 -0.52 -12.79 15.44
N ALA A 221 0.41 -13.74 15.46
CA ALA A 221 1.51 -13.79 16.40
C ALA A 221 2.66 -12.88 15.96
N GLN A 222 3.01 -12.91 14.67
CA GLN A 222 4.02 -12.04 14.08
C GLN A 222 3.64 -11.64 12.64
N VAL A 223 4.01 -10.41 12.27
CA VAL A 223 3.79 -9.86 10.93
C VAL A 223 5.13 -9.40 10.37
N TRP A 224 5.45 -9.87 9.18
CA TRP A 224 6.72 -9.64 8.50
C TRP A 224 6.44 -8.94 7.16
N SER A 225 6.79 -7.67 7.06
CA SER A 225 6.36 -6.86 5.92
C SER A 225 7.29 -5.69 5.64
N GLY A 226 7.45 -5.35 4.35
CA GLY A 226 7.97 -4.06 3.91
C GLY A 226 6.88 -3.06 3.51
N ASP A 227 5.62 -3.47 3.53
CA ASP A 227 4.48 -2.65 3.14
C ASP A 227 4.03 -1.74 4.29
N SER A 228 3.96 -0.44 4.01
CA SER A 228 3.63 0.57 5.02
C SER A 228 2.23 0.40 5.63
N LEU A 229 1.24 -0.05 4.86
CA LEU A 229 -0.13 -0.23 5.36
C LEU A 229 -0.21 -1.47 6.26
N VAL A 230 0.45 -2.56 5.88
CA VAL A 230 0.55 -3.77 6.72
C VAL A 230 1.31 -3.47 8.02
N LEU A 231 2.43 -2.76 7.95
CA LEU A 231 3.18 -2.35 9.13
C LEU A 231 2.36 -1.41 10.03
N ALA A 232 1.58 -0.51 9.44
CA ALA A 232 0.67 0.35 10.19
C ALA A 232 -0.44 -0.45 10.88
N ALA A 233 -1.04 -1.42 10.20
CA ALA A 233 -2.06 -2.31 10.76
C ALA A 233 -1.48 -3.17 11.91
N ALA A 234 -0.27 -3.71 11.73
CA ALA A 234 0.44 -4.46 12.77
C ALA A 234 0.75 -3.60 13.99
N LYS A 235 1.28 -2.39 13.79
CA LYS A 235 1.53 -1.42 14.89
C LYS A 235 0.23 -1.07 15.61
N HIS A 236 -0.85 -0.80 14.88
CA HIS A 236 -2.16 -0.48 15.46
C HIS A 236 -2.74 -1.64 16.27
N ALA A 237 -2.40 -2.88 15.91
CA ALA A 237 -2.76 -4.07 16.66
C ALA A 237 -1.83 -4.38 17.86
N ASP A 238 -0.84 -3.52 18.16
CA ASP A 238 0.25 -3.73 19.13
C ASP A 238 1.11 -4.98 18.84
N LEU A 239 1.30 -5.32 17.57
CA LEU A 239 2.24 -6.36 17.16
C LEU A 239 3.66 -5.81 17.04
N PRO A 240 4.68 -6.59 17.40
CA PRO A 240 6.07 -6.17 17.22
C PRO A 240 6.40 -6.00 15.74
N ARG A 241 7.25 -5.00 15.44
CA ARG A 241 7.80 -4.84 14.10
C ARG A 241 8.79 -5.97 13.81
N CYS A 242 8.58 -6.67 12.70
CA CYS A 242 9.53 -7.63 12.16
C CYS A 242 9.90 -7.22 10.73
N ASP A 243 11.20 -7.19 10.43
CA ASP A 243 11.69 -6.83 9.11
C ASP A 243 11.40 -7.94 8.10
N CYS A 244 11.02 -7.59 6.87
CA CYS A 244 10.66 -8.59 5.87
C CYS A 244 11.84 -9.57 5.59
N PRO A 245 11.64 -10.90 5.69
CA PRO A 245 12.66 -11.88 5.38
C PRO A 245 12.94 -11.87 3.88
N THR A 246 14.18 -12.19 3.49
CA THR A 246 14.55 -12.35 2.08
C THR A 246 14.31 -13.77 1.57
N SER A 247 14.06 -14.74 2.46
CA SER A 247 13.75 -16.13 2.12
C SER A 247 12.92 -16.84 3.20
N ALA A 248 12.25 -17.93 2.82
CA ALA A 248 11.53 -18.78 3.76
C ALA A 248 12.44 -19.42 4.80
N GLN A 249 13.69 -19.77 4.47
CA GLN A 249 14.65 -20.32 5.44
C GLN A 249 15.01 -19.30 6.51
N GLN A 250 15.25 -18.05 6.11
CA GLN A 250 15.51 -16.98 7.07
C GLN A 250 14.31 -16.81 8.01
N TRP A 251 13.10 -16.77 7.47
CA TRP A 251 11.89 -16.71 8.29
C TRP A 251 11.77 -17.90 9.23
N LEU A 252 11.95 -19.13 8.75
CA LEU A 252 11.86 -20.34 9.58
C LEU A 252 12.84 -20.32 10.77
N GLN A 253 14.02 -19.72 10.60
CA GLN A 253 15.03 -19.55 11.66
C GLN A 253 14.69 -18.44 12.66
N GLN A 254 14.07 -17.36 12.20
CA GLN A 254 13.78 -16.17 13.03
C GLN A 254 12.42 -16.24 13.72
N ALA A 255 11.43 -16.88 13.10
CA ALA A 255 10.09 -17.06 13.62
C ALA A 255 10.08 -18.21 14.64
N ILE A 256 10.44 -17.88 15.89
CA ILE A 256 10.43 -18.78 17.04
C ILE A 256 9.07 -18.81 17.77
N THR A 257 8.19 -17.85 17.48
CA THR A 257 6.90 -17.72 18.17
C THR A 257 5.85 -18.66 17.56
N PRO A 258 5.06 -19.41 18.38
CA PRO A 258 3.89 -20.13 17.90
C PRO A 258 2.88 -19.27 17.17
N GLY A 259 1.98 -19.93 16.42
CA GLY A 259 0.71 -19.36 16.00
C GLY A 259 0.72 -18.85 14.55
N HIS A 260 -0.15 -17.88 14.25
CA HIS A 260 -0.34 -17.40 12.89
C HIS A 260 0.67 -16.31 12.54
N HIS A 261 1.38 -16.49 11.43
CA HIS A 261 2.31 -15.53 10.88
C HIS A 261 1.76 -14.99 9.56
N LEU A 262 1.89 -13.68 9.37
CA LEU A 262 1.64 -13.04 8.08
C LEU A 262 2.97 -12.57 7.49
N ILE A 263 3.27 -12.98 6.26
CA ILE A 263 4.39 -12.44 5.48
C ILE A 263 3.83 -11.80 4.22
N THR A 264 4.22 -10.56 3.94
CA THR A 264 3.92 -9.92 2.66
C THR A 264 5.17 -9.77 1.82
N LEU A 265 5.12 -10.30 0.60
CA LEU A 265 6.24 -10.25 -0.33
C LEU A 265 5.88 -9.37 -1.53
N ALA A 266 6.83 -8.54 -1.96
CA ALA A 266 6.76 -7.94 -3.28
C ALA A 266 6.90 -9.05 -4.34
N ALA A 267 6.07 -9.02 -5.37
CA ALA A 267 6.31 -9.89 -6.53
C ALA A 267 7.71 -9.56 -7.10
N PRO A 268 8.50 -10.58 -7.44
CA PRO A 268 9.84 -10.37 -7.97
C PRO A 268 9.72 -9.87 -9.41
N ASP A 269 10.78 -9.26 -9.93
CA ASP A 269 10.91 -9.07 -11.38
C ASP A 269 10.98 -10.43 -12.09
N GLU A 270 11.58 -11.43 -11.43
CA GLU A 270 11.78 -12.80 -11.93
C GLU A 270 11.03 -13.83 -11.09
N VAL A 271 9.88 -14.26 -11.59
CA VAL A 271 8.90 -15.11 -10.88
C VAL A 271 9.47 -16.48 -10.48
N TYR A 272 10.41 -17.04 -11.24
CA TYR A 272 11.01 -18.35 -10.93
C TYR A 272 11.82 -18.36 -9.62
N GLN A 273 12.35 -17.22 -9.17
CA GLN A 273 13.12 -17.13 -7.93
C GLN A 273 12.27 -17.47 -6.69
N PHE A 274 10.95 -17.29 -6.77
CA PHE A 274 10.03 -17.60 -5.67
C PHE A 274 9.97 -19.09 -5.36
N ASP A 275 10.09 -19.97 -6.36
CA ASP A 275 10.04 -21.42 -6.09
C ASP A 275 11.22 -21.84 -5.23
N GLN A 276 12.41 -21.30 -5.48
CA GLN A 276 13.63 -21.63 -4.72
C GLN A 276 13.69 -20.94 -3.36
N LEU A 277 13.36 -19.65 -3.29
CA LEU A 277 13.49 -18.84 -2.08
C LEU A 277 12.34 -19.03 -1.10
N TRP A 278 11.14 -19.38 -1.59
CA TRP A 278 9.93 -19.40 -0.79
C TRP A 278 9.18 -20.73 -0.85
N PHE A 279 8.81 -21.23 -2.03
CA PHE A 279 7.91 -22.39 -2.08
C PHE A 279 8.58 -23.72 -1.72
N ALA A 280 9.77 -24.02 -2.28
CA ALA A 280 10.53 -25.24 -1.98
C ALA A 280 10.87 -25.39 -0.49
N PRO A 281 11.35 -24.34 0.21
CA PRO A 281 11.66 -24.44 1.63
C PRO A 281 10.40 -24.57 2.50
N LEU A 282 9.32 -23.86 2.16
CA LEU A 282 8.03 -24.00 2.87
C LEU A 282 7.43 -25.40 2.66
N ALA A 283 7.49 -25.95 1.45
CA ALA A 283 7.04 -27.31 1.18
C ALA A 283 7.85 -28.36 1.95
N ALA A 284 9.17 -28.14 2.13
CA ALA A 284 10.00 -29.00 2.98
C ALA A 284 9.62 -28.89 4.45
N ALA A 285 9.33 -27.68 4.94
CA ALA A 285 8.90 -27.43 6.32
C ALA A 285 7.52 -28.03 6.65
N LEU A 286 6.57 -27.99 5.71
CA LEU A 286 5.28 -28.69 5.80
C LEU A 286 5.48 -30.21 5.90
N LYS A 287 6.37 -30.78 5.06
CA LYS A 287 6.67 -32.23 5.10
C LYS A 287 7.33 -32.68 6.40
N SER A 288 8.14 -31.82 7.03
CA SER A 288 8.82 -32.10 8.30
C SER A 288 7.98 -31.78 9.53
N GLY A 289 6.78 -31.21 9.37
CA GLY A 289 5.88 -30.84 10.47
C GLY A 289 6.29 -29.57 11.23
N GLN A 290 7.22 -28.77 10.68
CA GLN A 290 7.60 -27.46 11.23
C GLN A 290 6.55 -26.36 10.94
N LEU A 291 5.68 -26.61 9.96
CA LEU A 291 4.53 -25.78 9.58
C LEU A 291 3.28 -26.67 9.54
N ASP A 292 2.15 -26.06 9.85
CA ASP A 292 0.81 -26.61 9.59
C ASP A 292 0.23 -26.10 8.26
#